data_AF-A0A8H2K6C3-F1
#
_entry.id   AF-A0A8H2K6C3-F1
#
_cell.length_a   1.000
_cell.length_b   1.000
_cell.length_c   1.000
_cell.angle_alpha   90.00
_cell.angle_beta   90.00
_cell.angle_gamma   90.00
#
_symmetry.space_group_name_H-M   'P 1'
#
loop_
_entity.id
_entity.type
_entity.pdbx_description
1 polymer ?
#
loop_
_entity_poly.entity_id
_entity_poly.type
_entity_poly.pdbx_seq_one_letter_code
_entity_poly.pdbx_strand_id
1 'polypeptide(L)'
;MARANLGKLLGNVGDKGPFTLPLPDASRIEVAAPGRPRIAVDPVRSSTRKKTVLKESNERTRPTSDAPTPTYLRYVRKETRIREDQQNQLTVEARRLNRAKKSQGARITENSLIRVAIDLLLAQIGIAAGDDEDSIRKSMTS
;
A
#
# COMPACT_ATOMS: atom_id res chain seq x y z
N MET A 1 -20.59 22.06 -41.73
CA MET A 1 -20.54 20.59 -41.79
C MET A 1 -19.13 20.17 -42.19
N ALA A 2 -18.39 19.49 -41.32
CA ALA A 2 -17.14 18.81 -41.68
C ALA A 2 -16.87 17.69 -40.67
N ARG A 3 -17.45 16.52 -40.95
CA ARG A 3 -17.05 15.23 -40.37
C ARG A 3 -15.91 14.67 -41.21
N ALA A 4 -15.11 13.79 -40.61
CA ALA A 4 -14.02 12.99 -41.17
C ALA A 4 -12.63 13.66 -41.04
N ASN A 5 -11.60 13.03 -40.46
CA ASN A 5 -11.22 11.63 -40.59
C ASN A 5 -10.40 11.16 -39.37
N LEU A 6 -11.01 10.37 -38.48
CA LEU A 6 -10.33 9.67 -37.38
C LEU A 6 -9.69 8.34 -37.83
N GLY A 7 -9.96 7.91 -39.07
CA GLY A 7 -9.52 6.63 -39.65
C GLY A 7 -8.04 6.56 -40.07
N LYS A 8 -7.27 7.64 -39.94
CA LYS A 8 -5.82 7.63 -40.23
C LYS A 8 -4.92 7.39 -39.01
N LEU A 9 -5.49 7.30 -37.80
CA LEU A 9 -4.72 7.12 -36.56
C LEU A 9 -4.75 5.68 -36.03
N LEU A 10 -5.65 4.83 -36.54
CA LEU A 10 -5.73 3.42 -36.17
C LEU A 10 -5.19 2.61 -37.35
N GLY A 11 -3.86 2.51 -37.41
CA GLY A 11 -3.18 1.62 -38.33
C GLY A 11 -3.68 0.18 -38.19
N ASN A 12 -4.07 -0.39 -39.33
CA ASN A 12 -4.32 -1.78 -39.65
C ASN A 12 -4.15 -2.80 -38.51
N VAL A 13 -5.22 -3.05 -37.76
CA VAL A 13 -5.38 -4.32 -37.04
C VAL A 13 -5.88 -5.35 -38.05
N GLY A 14 -4.94 -5.86 -38.84
CA GLY A 14 -5.15 -6.95 -39.78
C GLY A 14 -4.89 -8.30 -39.10
N ASP A 15 -5.98 -8.94 -38.70
CA ASP A 15 -6.24 -10.38 -38.66
C ASP A 15 -5.03 -11.33 -38.89
N LYS A 16 -4.54 -11.95 -37.82
CA LYS A 16 -3.72 -13.17 -37.84
C LYS A 16 -4.16 -14.06 -36.66
N GLY A 17 -4.64 -15.26 -36.99
CA GLY A 17 -5.20 -16.25 -36.07
C GLY A 17 -4.26 -16.77 -34.96
N PRO A 18 -4.72 -17.76 -34.17
CA PRO A 18 -4.23 -17.99 -32.82
C PRO A 18 -2.76 -18.44 -32.78
N PHE A 19 -1.94 -17.67 -32.07
CA PHE A 19 -0.56 -18.00 -31.70
C PHE A 19 -0.60 -19.12 -30.64
N THR A 20 -0.31 -20.36 -31.02
CA THR A 20 -0.03 -21.45 -30.09
C THR A 20 1.45 -21.39 -29.68
N LEU A 21 1.71 -21.17 -28.39
CA LEU A 21 3.07 -21.24 -27.83
C LEU A 21 3.37 -22.70 -27.42
N PRO A 22 4.44 -23.34 -27.93
CA PRO A 22 4.88 -24.62 -27.38
C PRO A 22 5.58 -24.39 -26.04
N LEU A 23 5.22 -25.18 -25.01
CA LEU A 23 5.95 -25.19 -23.74
C LEU A 23 7.37 -25.76 -23.98
N PRO A 24 8.43 -25.11 -23.50
CA PRO A 24 9.78 -25.68 -23.57
C PRO A 24 9.96 -26.76 -22.50
N ASP A 25 10.50 -27.89 -22.95
CA ASP A 25 10.80 -29.08 -22.17
C ASP A 25 11.91 -28.81 -21.14
N ALA A 26 11.68 -29.28 -19.91
CA ALA A 26 12.53 -28.99 -18.77
C ALA A 26 13.74 -29.93 -18.75
N SER A 27 14.79 -29.63 -19.50
CA SER A 27 16.12 -30.10 -19.12
C SER A 27 17.25 -29.30 -19.75
N ARG A 28 18.20 -28.97 -18.87
CA ARG A 28 19.62 -28.67 -19.11
C ARG A 28 20.04 -27.19 -19.08
N ILE A 29 20.51 -26.82 -17.89
CA ILE A 29 21.26 -25.60 -17.58
C ILE A 29 22.76 -25.89 -17.71
N GLU A 30 23.53 -24.82 -17.99
CA GLU A 30 25.00 -24.61 -17.91
C GLU A 30 25.76 -24.86 -19.23
N VAL A 31 26.58 -23.93 -19.76
CA VAL A 31 27.83 -23.40 -19.16
C VAL A 31 28.28 -22.05 -19.77
N ALA A 32 28.89 -21.20 -18.93
CA ALA A 32 29.91 -20.14 -19.14
C ALA A 32 29.61 -18.82 -19.90
N ALA A 33 29.86 -17.69 -19.19
CA ALA A 33 29.98 -16.33 -19.72
C ALA A 33 31.33 -16.10 -20.44
N PRO A 34 31.38 -15.22 -21.47
CA PRO A 34 32.06 -13.92 -21.26
C PRO A 34 31.50 -12.74 -22.09
N GLY A 35 31.67 -11.52 -21.56
CA GLY A 35 31.78 -10.27 -22.35
C GLY A 35 30.48 -9.47 -22.55
N ARG A 36 30.30 -8.39 -21.78
CA ARG A 36 29.32 -7.33 -22.11
C ARG A 36 29.79 -6.55 -23.34
N PRO A 37 29.00 -6.44 -24.43
CA PRO A 37 29.33 -5.52 -25.51
C PRO A 37 29.10 -4.07 -25.07
N ARG A 38 30.13 -3.22 -25.26
CA ARG A 38 30.06 -1.76 -25.12
C ARG A 38 29.24 -1.20 -26.29
N ILE A 39 28.11 -0.57 -26.01
CA ILE A 39 27.42 0.28 -26.99
C ILE A 39 27.91 1.71 -26.79
N ALA A 40 28.61 2.23 -27.79
CA ALA A 40 28.97 3.63 -27.91
C ALA A 40 27.71 4.44 -28.26
N VAL A 41 27.46 5.53 -27.52
CA VAL A 41 26.36 6.46 -27.78
C VAL A 41 26.99 7.79 -28.16
N ASP A 42 26.81 8.23 -29.40
CA ASP A 42 27.27 9.54 -29.86
C ASP A 42 26.38 10.66 -29.27
N PRO A 43 26.93 11.86 -28.95
CA PRO A 43 26.26 12.82 -28.08
C PRO A 43 25.73 14.04 -28.84
N VAL A 44 24.44 14.38 -28.69
CA VAL A 44 23.95 15.73 -29.04
C VAL A 44 22.91 16.24 -28.02
N ARG A 45 23.42 17.11 -27.14
CA ARG A 45 22.91 18.44 -26.74
C ARG A 45 21.67 18.57 -25.83
N SER A 46 22.01 18.67 -24.54
CA SER A 46 21.57 19.67 -23.54
C SER A 46 20.07 19.97 -23.36
N SER A 47 19.48 19.37 -22.32
CA SER A 47 18.48 20.02 -21.49
C SER A 47 19.03 20.14 -20.06
N THR A 48 19.21 21.38 -19.64
CA THR A 48 19.82 21.82 -18.38
C THR A 48 18.95 21.40 -17.19
N ARG A 49 19.17 20.21 -16.63
CA ARG A 49 18.65 19.89 -15.29
C ARG A 49 19.48 20.63 -14.25
N LYS A 50 18.94 21.75 -13.75
CA LYS A 50 19.41 22.38 -12.51
C LYS A 50 19.48 21.31 -11.42
N LYS A 51 20.69 21.07 -10.91
CA LYS A 51 20.94 20.31 -9.68
C LYS A 51 20.23 21.05 -8.54
N THR A 52 19.08 20.56 -8.11
CA THR A 52 18.61 20.84 -6.76
C THR A 52 19.51 20.05 -5.83
N VAL A 53 20.49 20.74 -5.28
CA VAL A 53 21.28 20.30 -4.13
C VAL A 53 20.30 19.80 -3.08
N LEU A 54 20.30 18.49 -2.79
CA LEU A 54 19.67 17.98 -1.58
C LEU A 54 20.44 18.62 -0.42
N LYS A 55 19.87 19.71 0.08
CA LYS A 55 20.32 20.31 1.32
C LYS A 55 19.97 19.30 2.42
N GLU A 56 20.99 18.65 2.96
CA GLU A 56 20.92 17.93 4.22
C GLU A 56 20.39 18.87 5.30
N SER A 57 19.07 18.88 5.50
CA SER A 57 18.47 19.39 6.72
C SER A 57 18.29 18.22 7.67
N ASN A 58 19.40 17.66 8.13
CA ASN A 58 19.45 16.81 9.31
C ASN A 58 19.94 17.64 10.50
N GLU A 59 19.34 18.81 10.70
CA GLU A 59 19.45 19.50 11.98
C GLU A 59 18.31 19.02 12.88
N ARG A 60 18.67 18.04 13.71
CA ARG A 60 17.88 17.57 14.84
C ARG A 60 17.49 18.76 15.71
N THR A 61 16.22 19.14 15.68
CA THR A 61 15.61 19.82 16.82
C THR A 61 15.61 18.82 17.98
N ARG A 62 16.47 19.03 18.98
CA ARG A 62 16.41 18.28 20.23
C ARG A 62 15.01 18.51 20.83
N PRO A 63 14.23 17.46 21.13
CA PRO A 63 12.95 17.66 21.80
C PRO A 63 13.23 18.31 23.15
N THR A 64 12.57 19.43 23.41
CA THR A 64 12.42 19.97 24.76
C THR A 64 11.79 18.87 25.64
N SER A 65 12.25 18.72 26.88
CA SER A 65 11.92 17.59 27.77
C SER A 65 10.43 17.44 28.10
N ASP A 66 9.62 18.44 27.78
CA ASP A 66 8.18 18.47 28.05
C ASP A 66 7.31 18.18 26.82
N ALA A 67 7.90 17.88 25.66
CA ALA A 67 7.12 17.48 24.50
C ALA A 67 6.48 16.10 24.74
N PRO A 68 5.16 15.93 24.56
CA PRO A 68 4.51 14.65 24.78
C PRO A 68 5.15 13.59 23.87
N THR A 69 5.55 12.46 24.45
CA THR A 69 6.22 11.36 23.73
C THR A 69 5.44 11.04 22.46
N PRO A 70 6.08 10.99 21.28
CA PRO A 70 5.38 10.68 20.04
C PRO A 70 4.59 9.36 20.12
N THR A 71 3.41 9.33 19.52
CA THR A 71 2.47 8.20 19.57
C THR A 71 3.09 6.87 19.13
N TYR A 72 3.99 6.90 18.14
CA TYR A 72 4.66 5.70 17.64
C TYR A 72 5.69 5.10 18.61
N LEU A 73 6.19 5.88 19.58
CA LEU A 73 7.07 5.35 20.65
C LEU A 73 6.27 4.76 21.81
N ARG A 74 4.96 4.99 21.87
CA ARG A 74 4.07 4.48 22.93
C ARG A 74 3.46 3.12 22.61
N TYR A 75 3.47 2.70 21.34
CA TYR A 75 2.81 1.48 20.88
C TYR A 75 3.79 0.53 20.20
N VAL A 76 3.57 -0.77 20.41
CA VAL A 76 4.33 -1.84 19.74
C VAL A 76 3.71 -2.13 18.38
N ARG A 77 4.55 -2.32 17.36
CA ARG A 77 4.10 -2.71 16.03
C ARG A 77 3.63 -4.17 16.01
N LYS A 78 2.43 -4.40 15.48
CA LYS A 78 1.85 -5.72 15.26
C LYS A 78 1.44 -5.85 13.80
N GLU A 79 1.85 -6.96 13.16
CA GLU A 79 1.38 -7.33 11.83
C GLU A 79 0.17 -8.27 11.97
N THR A 80 -0.97 -7.87 11.41
CA THR A 80 -2.23 -8.64 11.45
C THR A 80 -2.88 -8.58 10.06
N ARG A 81 -3.34 -9.72 9.55
CA ARG A 81 -4.17 -9.76 8.35
C ARG A 81 -5.63 -9.59 8.75
N ILE A 82 -6.30 -8.64 8.13
CA ILE A 82 -7.73 -8.36 8.31
C ILE A 82 -8.45 -8.54 6.99
N ARG A 83 -9.74 -8.85 7.05
CA ARG A 83 -10.56 -9.03 5.85
C ARG A 83 -10.80 -7.70 5.15
N GLU A 84 -11.03 -7.74 3.84
CA GLU A 84 -11.21 -6.53 3.02
C GLU A 84 -12.46 -5.72 3.43
N ASP A 85 -13.55 -6.41 3.78
CA ASP A 85 -14.76 -5.80 4.32
C ASP A 85 -14.49 -5.04 5.62
N GLN A 86 -13.73 -5.65 6.55
CA GLN A 86 -13.32 -5.02 7.80
C GLN A 86 -12.49 -3.75 7.53
N GLN A 87 -11.51 -3.82 6.63
CA GLN A 87 -10.67 -2.67 6.26
C GLN A 87 -11.49 -1.51 5.71
N ASN A 88 -12.44 -1.82 4.81
CA ASN A 88 -13.32 -0.82 4.22
C ASN A 88 -14.25 -0.20 5.27
N GLN A 89 -14.84 -1.01 6.15
CA GLN A 89 -15.70 -0.54 7.23
C GLN A 89 -14.94 0.36 8.22
N LEU A 90 -13.73 -0.05 8.65
CA LEU A 90 -12.89 0.76 9.53
C LEU A 90 -12.57 2.13 8.90
N THR A 91 -12.30 2.15 7.59
CA THR A 91 -12.04 3.39 6.84
C THR A 91 -13.26 4.32 6.87
N VAL A 92 -14.45 3.79 6.59
CA VAL A 92 -15.71 4.56 6.57
C VAL A 92 -16.04 5.09 7.96
N GLU A 93 -15.98 4.25 8.99
CA GLU A 93 -16.31 4.63 10.36
C GLU A 93 -15.29 5.63 10.93
N ALA A 94 -14.00 5.47 10.65
CA ALA A 94 -12.99 6.46 11.05
C ALA A 94 -13.27 7.83 10.42
N ARG A 95 -13.68 7.90 9.15
CA ARG A 95 -14.06 9.16 8.49
C ARG A 95 -15.32 9.74 9.11
N ARG A 96 -16.36 8.94 9.33
CA ARG A 96 -17.61 9.36 9.98
C ARG A 96 -17.34 9.94 11.37
N LEU A 97 -16.55 9.25 12.20
CA LEU A 97 -16.19 9.69 13.54
C LEU A 97 -15.37 10.98 13.53
N ASN A 98 -14.40 11.12 12.63
CA ASN A 98 -13.65 12.38 12.50
C ASN A 98 -14.54 13.55 12.09
N ARG A 99 -15.55 13.34 11.23
CA ARG A 99 -16.51 14.39 10.84
C ARG A 99 -17.46 14.76 11.97
N ALA A 100 -17.87 13.78 12.77
CA ALA A 100 -18.74 14.00 13.93
C ALA A 100 -18.00 14.63 15.12
N LYS A 101 -16.67 14.52 15.15
CA LYS A 101 -15.83 15.03 16.24
C LYS A 101 -15.89 16.57 16.26
N LYS A 102 -16.39 17.11 17.37
CA LYS A 102 -16.48 18.57 17.60
C LYS A 102 -15.16 19.19 18.04
N SER A 103 -14.26 18.40 18.63
CA SER A 103 -12.97 18.86 19.17
C SER A 103 -11.87 18.86 18.11
N GLN A 104 -10.89 19.77 18.23
CA GLN A 104 -9.66 19.81 17.43
C GLN A 104 -8.60 18.77 17.87
N GLY A 105 -8.99 17.73 18.60
CA GLY A 105 -8.06 16.71 19.11
C GLY A 105 -7.45 15.80 18.04
N ALA A 106 -6.63 14.84 18.49
CA ALA A 106 -5.94 13.87 17.63
C ALA A 106 -6.89 13.15 16.65
N ARG A 107 -6.42 12.90 15.42
CA ARG A 107 -7.21 12.23 14.37
C ARG A 107 -7.52 10.79 14.76
N ILE A 108 -8.78 10.38 14.55
CA ILE A 108 -9.20 8.99 14.72
C ILE A 108 -8.75 8.24 13.45
N THR A 109 -8.06 7.12 13.62
CA THR A 109 -7.55 6.29 12.50
C THR A 109 -8.05 4.86 12.67
N GLU A 110 -7.91 4.04 11.64
CA GLU A 110 -8.15 2.59 11.71
C GLU A 110 -7.39 1.98 12.91
N ASN A 111 -6.11 2.33 13.08
CA ASN A 111 -5.30 1.88 14.22
C ASN A 111 -5.87 2.31 15.58
N SER A 112 -6.55 3.44 15.66
CA SER A 112 -7.22 3.87 16.90
C SER A 112 -8.45 3.00 17.17
N LEU A 113 -9.24 2.70 16.14
CA LEU A 113 -10.42 1.84 16.25
C LEU A 113 -10.06 0.39 16.57
N ILE A 114 -9.00 -0.15 15.96
CA ILE A 114 -8.48 -1.49 16.25
C ILE A 114 -8.06 -1.59 17.71
N ARG A 115 -7.35 -0.58 18.25
CA ARG A 115 -6.98 -0.55 19.67
C ARG A 115 -8.21 -0.58 20.59
N VAL A 116 -9.21 0.26 20.33
CA VAL A 116 -10.47 0.26 21.10
C VAL A 116 -11.21 -1.07 20.98
N ALA A 117 -11.25 -1.68 19.78
CA ALA A 117 -11.90 -2.97 19.59
C ALA A 117 -11.20 -4.09 20.37
N ILE A 118 -9.86 -4.06 20.47
CA ILE A 118 -9.09 -5.00 21.30
C ILE A 118 -9.43 -4.81 22.78
N ASP A 119 -9.52 -3.57 23.26
CA ASP A 119 -9.88 -3.29 24.66
C ASP A 119 -11.28 -3.86 24.99
N LEU A 120 -12.25 -3.66 24.08
CA LEU A 120 -13.60 -4.20 24.23
C LEU A 120 -13.62 -5.74 24.18
N LEU A 121 -12.86 -6.34 23.26
CA LEU A 121 -12.71 -7.79 23.16
C LEU A 121 -12.12 -8.38 24.45
N LEU A 122 -11.04 -7.79 24.97
CA LEU A 122 -10.39 -8.26 26.19
C LEU A 122 -11.27 -8.09 27.42
N ALA A 123 -12.09 -7.04 27.49
CA ALA A 123 -13.06 -6.85 28.56
C ALA A 123 -14.15 -7.94 28.58
N GLN A 124 -14.47 -8.52 27.43
CA GLN A 124 -15.53 -9.52 27.27
C GLN A 124 -14.99 -10.93 27.04
N ILE A 125 -13.67 -11.14 27.06
CA ILE A 125 -13.08 -12.42 26.66
C ILE A 125 -13.50 -13.60 27.56
N GLY A 126 -13.93 -13.32 28.80
CA GLY A 126 -14.41 -14.35 29.73
C GLY A 126 -15.70 -15.06 29.30
N ILE A 127 -16.49 -14.45 28.40
CA ILE A 127 -17.70 -15.08 27.82
C ILE A 127 -17.43 -15.69 26.44
N ALA A 128 -16.22 -15.56 25.91
CA ALA A 128 -15.86 -16.12 24.62
C ALA A 128 -15.73 -17.65 24.71
N ALA A 129 -16.41 -18.35 23.80
CA ALA A 129 -16.39 -19.81 23.71
C ALA A 129 -16.37 -20.26 22.24
N GLY A 130 -15.65 -21.36 21.96
CA GLY A 130 -15.55 -21.96 20.63
C GLY A 130 -14.10 -22.15 20.17
N ASP A 131 -13.94 -22.92 19.09
CA ASP A 131 -12.63 -23.36 18.57
C ASP A 131 -12.21 -22.64 17.28
N ASP A 132 -13.10 -21.83 16.71
CA ASP A 132 -12.86 -21.05 15.49
C ASP A 132 -13.32 -19.59 15.64
N GLU A 133 -12.92 -18.74 14.70
CA GLU A 133 -13.22 -17.30 14.76
C GLU A 133 -14.75 -17.03 14.79
N ASP A 134 -15.52 -17.83 14.06
CA ASP A 134 -16.97 -17.62 13.91
C ASP A 134 -17.75 -18.05 15.15
N SER A 135 -17.38 -19.15 15.80
CA SER A 135 -17.95 -19.60 17.07
C SER A 135 -17.63 -18.62 18.20
N ILE A 136 -16.39 -18.17 18.30
CA ILE A 136 -15.98 -17.12 19.24
C ILE A 136 -16.82 -15.86 19.01
N ARG A 137 -16.96 -15.39 17.77
CA ARG A 137 -17.78 -14.20 17.46
C ARG A 137 -19.24 -14.38 17.86
N LYS A 138 -19.83 -15.54 17.59
CA LYS A 138 -21.22 -15.84 17.97
C LYS A 138 -21.42 -15.85 19.48
N SER A 139 -20.49 -16.45 20.23
CA SER A 139 -20.55 -16.50 21.70
C SER A 139 -20.55 -15.11 22.35
N MET A 140 -19.90 -14.13 21.72
CA MET A 140 -19.79 -12.76 22.24
C MET A 140 -20.93 -11.83 21.81
N THR A 141 -21.70 -12.21 20.78
CA THR A 141 -22.78 -11.37 20.21
C THR A 141 -24.17 -11.88 20.56
N SER A 142 -24.28 -13.14 20.99
CA SER A 142 -25.53 -13.76 21.43
C SER A 142 -25.87 -13.42 22.88
#